data_AF-A0A7W7RUS9-F1
#
_entry.id   AF-A0A7W7RUS9-F1
#
_cell.length_a   1.000
_cell.length_b   1.000
_cell.length_c   1.000
_cell.angle_alpha   90.00
_cell.angle_beta   90.00
_cell.angle_gamma   90.00
#
_symmetry.space_group_name_H-M   'P 1'
#
loop_
_entity.id
_entity.type
_entity.pdbx_description
1 polymer ?
#
loop_
_entity_poly.entity_id
_entity_poly.type
_entity_poly.pdbx_seq_one_letter_code
_entity_poly.pdbx_strand_id
1 'polypeptide(L)' 'MQNILSVVTLACGLVALVTAFIPSAHAIAAWFGVVGFVGGLFSQYVSATTAERSLNIVGIVASFVGVALGIYHGGFYP' A
#
# COMPACT_ATOMS: atom_id res chain seq x y z
N MET A 1 -5.69 3.61 17.93
CA MET A 1 -4.90 2.67 17.09
C MET A 1 -5.19 2.86 15.60
N GLN A 2 -6.44 3.16 15.25
CA GLN A 2 -6.97 3.38 13.91
C GLN A 2 -6.26 4.50 13.14
N ASN A 3 -6.02 5.66 13.79
CA ASN A 3 -5.16 6.72 13.23
C ASN A 3 -3.76 6.24 12.82
N ILE A 4 -3.14 5.34 13.59
CA ILE A 4 -1.80 4.83 13.24
C ILE A 4 -1.91 3.87 12.05
N LEU A 5 -2.92 2.99 12.05
CA LEU A 5 -3.17 2.09 10.94
C LEU A 5 -3.40 2.86 9.64
N SER A 6 -4.18 3.95 9.67
CA SER A 6 -4.44 4.74 8.45
C SER A 6 -3.22 5.46 7.91
N VAL A 7 -2.37 6.00 8.79
CA VAL A 7 -1.09 6.60 8.40
C VAL A 7 -0.12 5.54 7.84
N VAL A 8 -0.05 4.36 8.46
CA VAL A 8 0.79 3.25 7.97
C VAL A 8 0.30 2.74 6.62
N THR A 9 -1.01 2.58 6.43
CA THR A 9 -1.61 2.21 5.13
C THR A 9 -1.24 3.22 4.04
N LEU A 10 -1.33 4.52 4.35
CA LEU A 10 -0.93 5.57 3.41
C LEU A 10 0.57 5.50 3.10
N ALA A 11 1.42 5.38 4.12
CA ALA A 11 2.86 5.31 3.94
C ALA A 11 3.27 4.09 3.10
N CYS A 12 2.69 2.92 3.36
CA CYS A 12 2.93 1.72 2.56
C CYS A 12 2.50 1.92 1.10
N GLY A 13 1.32 2.52 0.87
CA GLY A 13 0.85 2.82 -0.47
C GLY A 13 1.75 3.79 -1.23
N LEU A 14 2.26 4.84 -0.57
CA LEU A 14 3.19 5.79 -1.17
C LEU A 14 4.52 5.13 -1.54
N VAL A 15 5.10 4.32 -0.63
CA VAL A 15 6.33 3.58 -0.93
C VAL A 15 6.12 2.63 -2.10
N ALA A 16 5.03 1.85 -2.08
CA ALA A 16 4.70 0.90 -3.13
C ALA A 16 4.53 1.59 -4.49
N LEU A 17 3.79 2.70 -4.54
CA LEU A 17 3.51 3.43 -5.76
C LEU A 17 4.76 4.11 -6.33
N VAL A 18 5.57 4.77 -5.49
CA VAL A 18 6.79 5.45 -5.95
C VAL A 18 7.81 4.45 -6.47
N THR A 19 8.02 3.34 -5.76
CA THR A 19 8.99 2.31 -6.16
C THR A 19 8.52 1.50 -7.37
N ALA A 20 7.21 1.42 -7.63
CA ALA A 20 6.67 0.74 -8.82
C ALA A 20 7.10 1.35 -10.15
N PHE A 21 7.51 2.62 -10.18
CA PHE A 21 8.05 3.27 -11.38
C PHE A 21 9.56 3.04 -11.58
N ILE A 22 10.21 2.32 -10.66
CA ILE A 22 11.64 1.99 -10.72
C ILE A 22 11.73 0.47 -10.91
N PRO A 23 11.96 -0.05 -12.14
CA PRO A 23 11.95 -1.48 -12.40
C PRO A 23 12.85 -2.29 -11.47
N SER A 24 14.06 -1.82 -11.15
CA SER A 24 14.98 -2.50 -10.22
C SER A 24 14.52 -2.53 -8.76
N ALA A 25 13.46 -1.78 -8.39
CA ALA A 25 12.87 -1.76 -7.06
C ALA A 25 11.56 -2.56 -6.99
N HIS A 26 11.28 -3.41 -7.98
CA HIS A 26 10.03 -4.16 -8.09
C HIS A 26 9.68 -4.99 -6.85
N ALA A 27 10.68 -5.60 -6.20
CA ALA A 27 10.48 -6.35 -4.96
C ALA A 27 9.96 -5.47 -3.81
N ILE A 28 10.44 -4.23 -3.70
CA ILE A 28 9.97 -3.26 -2.70
C ILE A 28 8.52 -2.88 -3.01
N ALA A 29 8.23 -2.57 -4.28
CA ALA A 29 6.88 -2.24 -4.73
C ALA A 29 5.88 -3.37 -4.44
N ALA A 30 6.27 -4.61 -4.71
CA ALA A 30 5.46 -5.79 -4.47
C ALA A 30 5.19 -6.01 -2.97
N TRP A 31 6.22 -5.99 -2.12
CA TRP A 31 6.07 -6.22 -0.67
C TRP A 31 5.28 -5.11 0.02
N PHE A 32 5.65 -3.85 -0.20
CA PHE A 32 4.92 -2.72 0.39
C PHE A 32 3.50 -2.64 -0.16
N GLY A 33 3.29 -2.97 -1.44
CA GLY A 33 1.98 -3.01 -2.05
C GLY A 33 1.08 -4.10 -1.47
N VAL A 34 1.56 -5.34 -1.25
CA VAL A 34 0.75 -6.38 -0.60
C VAL A 34 0.43 -6.02 0.84
N VAL A 35 1.43 -5.61 1.62
CA VAL A 35 1.24 -5.25 3.04
C VAL A 35 0.29 -4.06 3.17
N GLY A 36 0.46 -3.02 2.35
CA GLY A 36 -0.39 -1.85 2.33
C GLY A 36 -1.81 -2.14 1.84
N PHE A 37 -1.98 -3.03 0.86
CA PHE A 37 -3.29 -3.39 0.33
C PHE A 37 -4.08 -4.24 1.35
N VAL A 38 -3.51 -5.37 1.81
CA VAL A 38 -4.18 -6.26 2.76
C VAL A 38 -4.35 -5.61 4.13
N GLY A 39 -3.29 -4.99 4.65
CA GLY A 39 -3.33 -4.25 5.90
C GLY A 39 -4.26 -3.04 5.83
N GLY A 40 -4.33 -2.37 4.68
CA GLY A 40 -5.25 -1.27 4.43
C GLY A 40 -6.71 -1.70 4.43
N LEU A 41 -7.06 -2.83 3.83
CA LEU A 41 -8.43 -3.38 3.89
C LEU A 41 -8.84 -3.67 5.35
N PHE A 42 -7.92 -4.21 6.17
CA PHE A 42 -8.17 -4.37 7.60
C PHE A 42 -8.32 -3.03 8.33
N SER A 43 -7.42 -2.07 8.08
CA SER A 43 -7.51 -0.70 8.62
C SER A 43 -8.85 -0.04 8.28
N GLN A 44 -9.32 -0.23 7.05
CA GLN A 44 -10.61 0.26 6.57
C GLN A 44 -11.79 -0.36 7.33
N TYR A 45 -11.73 -1.66 7.61
CA TYR A 45 -12.76 -2.39 8.36
C TYR A 45 -12.88 -1.89 9.80
N VAL A 46 -11.75 -1.63 10.48
CA VAL A 46 -11.72 -1.22 11.89
C VAL A 46 -11.77 0.30 12.12
N SER A 47 -11.85 1.10 11.06
CA SER A 47 -11.86 2.57 11.15
C SER A 47 -13.07 3.10 11.92
N ALA A 48 -12.85 4.11 12.75
CA ALA A 48 -13.89 4.76 13.57
C ALA A 48 -14.43 6.04 12.90
N THR A 49 -13.61 6.73 12.11
CA THR A 49 -13.96 8.03 11.52
C THR A 49 -13.89 8.00 9.99
N THR A 50 -14.57 8.97 9.35
CA THR A 50 -14.50 9.16 7.91
C THR A 50 -13.09 9.58 7.47
N ALA A 51 -12.39 10.40 8.25
CA ALA A 51 -11.04 10.86 7.93
C ALA A 51 -10.04 9.69 7.80
N GLU A 52 -10.09 8.73 8.74
CA GLU A 52 -9.29 7.50 8.67
C GLU A 52 -9.59 6.71 7.39
N ARG A 53 -10.89 6.55 7.07
CA ARG A 53 -11.32 5.84 5.86
C ARG A 53 -10.86 6.51 4.57
N SER A 54 -10.91 7.84 4.52
CA SER A 54 -10.41 8.60 3.37
C SER A 54 -8.91 8.38 3.17
N LEU A 55 -8.11 8.43 4.24
CA LEU A 55 -6.67 8.14 4.17
C LEU A 55 -6.37 6.70 3.75
N ASN A 56 -7.10 5.74 4.32
CA ASN A 56 -6.99 4.33 3.97
C ASN A 56 -7.24 4.07 2.49
N ILE A 57 -8.32 4.62 1.91
CA ILE A 57 -8.63 4.41 0.49
C ILE A 57 -7.50 4.90 -0.41
N VAL A 58 -6.91 6.07 -0.12
CA VAL A 58 -5.76 6.58 -0.86
C VAL A 58 -4.58 5.60 -0.77
N GLY A 59 -4.25 5.14 0.44
CA GLY A 59 -3.17 4.18 0.65
C GLY A 59 -3.42 2.82 0.01
N ILE A 60 -4.65 2.29 0.07
CA ILE A 60 -5.05 1.01 -0.52
C ILE A 60 -4.94 1.05 -2.04
N VAL A 61 -5.44 2.11 -2.68
CA VAL A 61 -5.37 2.26 -4.15
C VAL A 61 -3.91 2.41 -4.60
N ALA A 62 -3.12 3.23 -3.90
CA ALA A 62 -1.69 3.36 -4.19
C ALA A 62 -0.94 2.02 -4.01
N SER A 63 -1.29 1.27 -2.97
CA SER A 63 -0.74 -0.07 -2.71
C SER A 63 -1.13 -1.07 -3.79
N PHE A 64 -2.38 -1.06 -4.27
CA PHE A 64 -2.87 -1.92 -5.34
C PHE A 64 -2.10 -1.69 -6.64
N VAL A 65 -1.93 -0.43 -7.04
CA VAL A 65 -1.14 -0.08 -8.22
C VAL A 65 0.33 -0.49 -8.03
N GLY A 66 0.88 -0.22 -6.84
CA GLY A 66 2.25 -0.57 -6.49
C GLY A 66 2.54 -2.07 -6.59
N VAL A 67 1.69 -2.92 -6.01
CA VAL A 67 1.86 -4.38 -6.10
C VAL A 67 1.65 -4.90 -7.52
N ALA A 68 0.66 -4.38 -8.26
CA ALA A 68 0.39 -4.82 -9.62
C ALA A 68 1.60 -4.58 -10.54
N LEU A 69 2.19 -3.38 -10.46
CA LEU A 69 3.39 -3.03 -11.22
C LEU A 69 4.64 -3.73 -10.68
N GLY A 70 4.77 -3.91 -9.36
CA GLY A 70 5.87 -4.69 -8.77
C GLY A 70 5.88 -6.15 -9.27
N ILE A 71 4.70 -6.78 -9.35
CA ILE A 71 4.55 -8.12 -9.94
C ILE A 71 4.90 -8.12 -11.42
N TYR A 72 4.43 -7.13 -12.17
CA TYR A 72 4.73 -7.00 -13.60
C TYR A 72 6.24 -6.91 -13.89
N HIS A 73 7.01 -6.21 -13.05
CA HIS A 73 8.44 -6.00 -13.25
C HIS A 73 9.36 -7.13 -12.70
N GLY A 74 8.83 -8.10 -11.96
CA GLY A 74 9.63 -9.23 -11.45
C GLY A 74 9.14 -9.85 -10.13
N GLY A 75 8.12 -9.29 -9.49
CA GLY A 75 7.53 -9.86 -8.27
C GLY A 75 8.36 -9.57 -7.02
N PHE A 76 8.34 -10.52 -6.07
CA PHE A 76 8.74 -10.32 -4.67
C PHE A 76 10.23 -10.58 -4.38
N TYR A 77 10.98 -11.09 -5.35
CA TYR A 77 12.40 -11.44 -5.21
C TYR A 77 13.26 -10.56 -6.12
N PRO A 78 14.54 -10.28 -5.80
CA PRO A 78 15.42 -9.45 -6.63
C PRO A 78 15.74 -10.04 -8.00
#